data_AF-A0A6B0Y7R8-F1
#
_entry.id   AF-A0A6B0Y7R8-F1
#
_cell.length_a   1.000
_cell.length_b   1.000
_cell.length_c   1.000
_cell.angle_alpha   90.00
_cell.angle_beta   90.00
_cell.angle_gamma   90.00
#
_symmetry.space_group_name_H-M   'P 1'
#
loop_
_entity.id
_entity.type
_entity.pdbx_description
1 polymer ?
#
loop_
_entity_poly.entity_id
_entity_poly.type
_entity_poly.pdbx_seq_one_letter_code
_entity_poly.pdbx_strand_id
1 'polypeptide(L)'
;MAGNGRWLHRWCYARGELRRTVAVEVVFHRGPRRRNIARSRLFLAPIVGALVVVAGVVVWWAGQWGSGISPASLERPVGEPLAGQTPLPAKATLAGIAGIADDFSRNAAIYRLADGASRKQIEDWLAEAETLPPSLYRYDIARVLYIRFAVLDPEAALDHALWGATKPVWLEAIFRTWAQVDPHAATDRAAKLDSSAKAAASRTLLQLGLPFDELRSVAERLDAAEDHDRYRGIERIIGVAVPTPSMRLLAAAQATKLGRRDDESHADAWYRAIAVEDDLVRQILAERIAIDWASEGPIDALAAVKAWPTNDLHVTVRSNGFSTRLIRQRIRSQIVWKWADDEPLEAFAWLMAQNVPEMRGHVEAVMSRLTQYAPEEAIARLGDVPDSQRPSAAYAVLGVLAGRDIDQAMSFFASLDISSKVNRTHVLRRALLANRSAKQALDWAVAVDPRIRADEVAAVIRDLHKKDHTEALRLLESLDEPSLRIAAADEVVRDEARRDAQESLAWVRNFEPEAARSNLIVKVFDTWAARDPAAACRELFDMRGGPVRDQAAATMMPDVVSRDAPLAERLFDAIESPHQQARAAQPLHRHFSDIEPDHRKAERYGKYLPDDGGDA
;
A
#
# COMPACT_ATOMS: atom_id res chain seq x y z
N MET A 1 3.85 36.65 61.81
CA MET A 1 2.90 35.60 61.39
C MET A 1 3.50 34.91 60.19
N ALA A 2 4.45 33.99 60.42
CA ALA A 2 4.29 32.52 60.43
C ALA A 2 4.07 31.97 59.01
N GLY A 3 4.95 31.15 58.41
CA GLY A 3 6.21 30.57 58.86
C GLY A 3 6.94 29.86 57.71
N ASN A 4 8.27 29.93 57.78
CA ASN A 4 9.30 29.20 57.01
C ASN A 4 9.11 27.67 57.09
N GLY A 5 9.71 26.80 56.27
CA GLY A 5 10.82 26.95 55.34
C GLY A 5 11.26 25.58 54.79
N ARG A 6 12.20 25.65 53.84
CA ARG A 6 12.95 24.56 53.21
C ARG A 6 13.77 23.75 54.24
N TRP A 7 14.21 22.53 53.89
CA TRP A 7 15.64 22.16 53.76
C TRP A 7 15.81 20.72 53.24
N LEU A 8 16.81 20.57 52.36
CA LEU A 8 17.42 19.34 51.83
C LEU A 8 18.24 18.60 52.91
N HIS A 9 18.50 17.29 52.74
CA HIS A 9 19.86 16.74 52.77
C HIS A 9 19.95 15.25 52.33
N ARG A 10 21.03 14.94 51.60
CA ARG A 10 21.58 13.60 51.26
C ARG A 10 22.23 12.93 52.49
N TRP A 11 22.40 11.59 52.48
CA TRP A 11 23.72 10.88 52.55
C TRP A 11 23.60 9.33 52.53
N CYS A 12 24.74 8.68 52.26
CA CYS A 12 24.97 7.31 51.76
C CYS A 12 25.19 6.18 52.80
N TYR A 13 25.01 4.93 52.34
CA TYR A 13 25.73 3.64 52.60
C TYR A 13 26.44 3.34 53.95
N ALA A 14 26.12 2.18 54.57
CA ALA A 14 27.08 1.17 55.08
C ALA A 14 26.40 -0.15 55.54
N ARG A 15 27.08 -1.28 55.31
CA ARG A 15 26.74 -2.69 55.64
C ARG A 15 26.91 -3.03 57.14
N GLY A 16 26.20 -4.05 57.62
CA GLY A 16 26.56 -4.83 58.81
C GLY A 16 25.47 -5.77 59.31
N GLU A 17 25.70 -7.08 59.19
CA GLU A 17 24.80 -8.20 59.58
C GLU A 17 24.72 -8.41 61.10
N LEU A 18 23.54 -8.79 61.64
CA LEU A 18 23.27 -10.10 62.29
C LEU A 18 21.94 -10.11 63.07
N ARG A 19 21.00 -10.89 62.52
CA ARG A 19 19.97 -11.75 63.16
C ARG A 19 19.43 -11.36 64.56
N ARG A 20 18.14 -11.00 64.59
CA ARG A 20 17.15 -11.66 65.46
C ARG A 20 15.76 -11.63 64.82
N THR A 21 15.17 -12.81 64.85
CA THR A 21 13.89 -13.28 64.32
C THR A 21 12.70 -12.53 64.89
N VAL A 22 11.85 -11.95 64.05
CA VAL A 22 10.37 -11.96 64.21
C VAL A 22 9.78 -11.98 62.80
N ALA A 23 9.14 -13.10 62.45
CA ALA A 23 8.38 -13.26 61.23
C ALA A 23 7.04 -12.53 61.37
N VAL A 24 6.74 -11.62 60.44
CA VAL A 24 5.37 -11.14 60.17
C VAL A 24 5.15 -11.34 58.67
N GLU A 25 4.62 -12.50 58.35
CA GLU A 25 4.24 -12.89 56.99
C GLU A 25 2.83 -12.37 56.72
N VAL A 26 2.73 -11.25 55.99
CA VAL A 26 1.45 -10.76 55.46
C VAL A 26 1.16 -11.54 54.18
N VAL A 27 0.38 -12.61 54.34
CA VAL A 27 -0.15 -13.44 53.26
C VAL A 27 -1.18 -12.65 52.45
N PHE A 28 -0.86 -12.32 51.20
CA PHE A 28 -1.88 -11.94 50.22
C PHE A 28 -2.56 -13.20 49.69
N HIS A 29 -3.79 -13.43 50.13
CA HIS A 29 -4.67 -14.48 49.63
C HIS A 29 -4.98 -14.27 48.13
N ARG A 30 -4.56 -15.22 47.29
CA ARG A 30 -5.12 -15.43 45.94
C ARG A 30 -6.57 -15.87 46.08
N GLY A 31 -7.51 -14.96 45.83
CA GLY A 31 -8.92 -15.30 45.59
C GLY A 31 -9.14 -15.67 44.12
N PRO A 32 -9.91 -16.74 43.79
CA PRO A 32 -10.25 -17.05 42.41
C PRO A 32 -11.35 -16.09 41.93
N ARG A 33 -11.07 -15.27 40.91
CA ARG A 33 -12.11 -14.44 40.28
C ARG A 33 -13.02 -15.32 39.43
N ARG A 34 -14.21 -15.56 40.00
CA ARG A 34 -15.37 -16.18 39.38
C ARG A 34 -15.81 -15.38 38.14
N ARG A 35 -15.99 -16.09 37.02
CA ARG A 35 -16.77 -15.64 35.85
C ARG A 35 -18.23 -15.43 36.29
N ASN A 36 -18.80 -14.28 35.94
CA ASN A 36 -20.21 -13.98 36.11
C ASN A 36 -21.05 -14.86 35.18
N ILE A 37 -21.63 -15.91 35.76
CA ILE A 37 -22.79 -16.63 35.23
C ILE A 37 -23.98 -16.22 36.11
N ALA A 38 -24.91 -15.44 35.55
CA ALA A 38 -26.28 -15.29 36.06
C ALA A 38 -27.19 -15.95 35.02
N ARG A 39 -27.51 -17.24 35.18
CA ARG A 39 -28.68 -17.80 35.87
C ARG A 39 -30.03 -17.40 35.25
N SER A 40 -30.64 -18.39 34.60
CA SER A 40 -32.06 -18.72 34.74
C SER A 40 -32.20 -20.23 34.61
N ARG A 41 -32.44 -20.91 35.74
CA ARG A 41 -32.90 -22.31 35.82
C ARG A 41 -34.42 -22.27 35.77
N LEU A 42 -35.05 -23.05 34.88
CA LEU A 42 -36.35 -23.69 35.12
C LEU A 42 -36.63 -24.75 34.04
N PHE A 43 -37.10 -25.92 34.50
CA PHE A 43 -37.65 -27.08 33.79
C PHE A 43 -36.72 -28.15 33.21
N LEU A 44 -36.39 -29.09 34.09
CA LEU A 44 -36.06 -30.49 33.80
C LEU A 44 -37.39 -31.25 33.53
N ALA A 45 -37.80 -31.33 32.26
CA ALA A 45 -38.77 -32.29 31.67
C ALA A 45 -39.03 -31.84 30.20
N PRO A 46 -38.40 -32.45 29.17
CA PRO A 46 -38.82 -33.75 28.65
C PRO A 46 -37.68 -34.53 27.95
N ILE A 47 -36.81 -35.24 28.67
CA ILE A 47 -35.77 -36.10 28.04
C ILE A 47 -36.08 -37.60 28.16
N VAL A 48 -37.11 -37.97 28.93
CA VAL A 48 -37.57 -39.37 29.03
C VAL A 48 -38.63 -39.72 27.94
N GLY A 49 -39.20 -38.72 27.25
CA GLY A 49 -40.18 -38.95 26.18
C GLY A 49 -39.60 -39.26 24.79
N ALA A 50 -38.34 -38.88 24.51
CA ALA A 50 -37.74 -39.04 23.19
C ALA A 50 -37.14 -40.43 22.93
N LEU A 51 -36.80 -41.18 23.99
CA LEU A 51 -36.22 -42.53 23.86
C LEU A 51 -37.27 -43.64 23.63
N VAL A 52 -38.55 -43.39 23.93
CA VAL A 52 -39.65 -44.35 23.69
C VAL A 52 -40.22 -44.24 22.25
N VAL A 53 -40.05 -43.10 21.57
CA VAL A 53 -40.54 -42.91 20.19
C VAL A 53 -39.59 -43.53 19.15
N VAL A 54 -38.29 -43.58 19.42
CA VAL A 54 -37.31 -44.17 18.48
C VAL A 54 -37.34 -45.70 18.47
N ALA A 55 -37.67 -46.35 19.60
CA ALA A 55 -37.82 -47.81 19.65
C ALA A 55 -39.13 -48.31 19.00
N GLY A 56 -40.21 -47.51 19.03
CA GLY A 56 -41.50 -47.85 18.41
C GLY A 56 -41.50 -47.80 16.89
N VAL A 57 -40.70 -46.91 16.28
CA VAL A 57 -40.61 -46.77 14.81
C VAL A 57 -39.78 -47.89 14.19
N VAL A 58 -38.76 -48.41 14.88
CA VAL A 58 -37.92 -49.53 14.40
C VAL A 58 -38.68 -50.87 14.45
N VAL A 59 -39.58 -51.07 15.41
CA VAL A 59 -40.42 -52.28 15.51
C VAL A 59 -41.61 -52.24 14.54
N TRP A 60 -42.10 -51.05 14.15
CA TRP A 60 -43.15 -50.92 13.11
C TRP A 60 -42.60 -51.12 11.68
N TRP A 61 -41.35 -50.71 11.42
CA TRP A 61 -40.70 -50.91 10.11
C TRP A 61 -40.25 -52.36 9.84
N ALA A 62 -39.91 -53.13 10.88
CA ALA A 62 -39.46 -54.52 10.73
C ALA A 62 -40.60 -55.55 10.51
N GLY A 63 -41.87 -55.15 10.64
CA GLY A 63 -43.04 -56.03 10.56
C GLY A 63 -43.75 -56.12 9.21
N GLN A 64 -43.33 -55.37 8.18
CA GLN A 64 -44.05 -55.34 6.88
C GLN A 64 -43.34 -56.03 5.70
N TRP A 65 -42.16 -56.62 5.88
CA TRP A 65 -41.45 -57.32 4.81
C TRP A 65 -41.43 -58.83 5.07
N GLY A 66 -42.57 -59.46 4.83
CA GLY A 66 -42.77 -60.89 5.05
C GLY A 66 -43.94 -61.45 4.26
N SER A 67 -43.98 -61.22 2.95
CA SER A 67 -44.73 -62.08 2.01
C SER A 67 -44.31 -61.79 0.57
N GLY A 68 -44.15 -62.85 -0.21
CA GLY A 68 -43.41 -62.90 -1.46
C GLY A 68 -43.95 -62.04 -2.60
N ILE A 69 -43.03 -61.42 -3.33
CA ILE A 69 -43.30 -60.80 -4.62
C ILE A 69 -43.24 -61.91 -5.68
N SER A 70 -44.38 -62.23 -6.30
CA SER A 70 -44.43 -63.07 -7.50
C SER A 70 -43.82 -62.32 -8.70
N PRO A 71 -43.16 -62.97 -9.67
CA PRO A 71 -42.41 -62.30 -10.75
C PRO A 71 -43.27 -61.64 -11.85
N ALA A 72 -44.57 -61.44 -11.65
CA ALA A 72 -45.53 -61.19 -12.74
C ALA A 72 -46.23 -59.82 -12.69
N SER A 73 -45.72 -58.81 -11.97
CA SER A 73 -46.43 -57.51 -11.87
C SER A 73 -45.54 -56.28 -11.85
N LEU A 74 -44.40 -56.30 -12.56
CA LEU A 74 -43.58 -55.10 -12.83
C LEU A 74 -43.65 -54.69 -14.30
N GLU A 75 -44.85 -54.61 -14.87
CA GLU A 75 -45.08 -53.72 -16.00
C GLU A 75 -45.43 -52.34 -15.44
N ARG A 76 -44.44 -51.46 -15.38
CA ARG A 76 -44.67 -50.03 -15.15
C ARG A 76 -45.47 -49.49 -16.34
N PRO A 77 -46.54 -48.70 -16.14
CA PRO A 77 -47.02 -47.83 -17.20
C PRO A 77 -45.90 -46.85 -17.52
N VAL A 78 -45.42 -46.91 -18.76
CA VAL A 78 -44.57 -45.87 -19.35
C VAL A 78 -45.40 -44.57 -19.36
N GLY A 79 -44.95 -43.55 -18.62
CA GLY A 79 -45.38 -42.17 -18.89
C GLY A 79 -45.87 -41.29 -17.75
N GLU A 80 -45.27 -41.31 -16.56
CA GLU A 80 -45.41 -40.16 -15.63
C GLU A 80 -44.04 -39.57 -15.26
N PRO A 81 -43.79 -38.27 -15.57
CA PRO A 81 -42.58 -37.58 -15.14
C PRO A 81 -42.59 -37.37 -13.62
N LEU A 82 -41.42 -37.45 -12.99
CA LEU A 82 -41.22 -37.10 -11.58
C LEU A 82 -41.78 -35.70 -11.27
N ALA A 83 -42.77 -35.65 -10.37
CA ALA A 83 -43.34 -34.41 -9.85
C ALA A 83 -42.22 -33.56 -9.19
N GLY A 84 -41.87 -32.46 -9.86
CA GLY A 84 -40.74 -31.59 -9.53
C GLY A 84 -40.10 -30.94 -10.75
N GLN A 85 -40.36 -31.45 -11.96
CA GLN A 85 -39.97 -30.81 -13.21
C GLN A 85 -41.16 -30.07 -13.82
N THR A 86 -41.43 -28.84 -13.37
CA THR A 86 -42.31 -27.96 -14.15
C THR A 86 -41.63 -27.71 -15.49
N PRO A 87 -42.21 -28.12 -16.63
CA PRO A 87 -41.63 -27.84 -17.95
C PRO A 87 -41.48 -26.32 -18.08
N LEU A 88 -40.32 -25.85 -18.53
CA LEU A 88 -40.23 -24.44 -18.90
C LEU A 88 -41.25 -24.20 -20.03
N PRO A 89 -42.09 -23.17 -19.97
CA PRO A 89 -42.94 -22.82 -21.10
C PRO A 89 -42.05 -22.59 -22.33
N ALA A 90 -42.55 -22.93 -23.51
CA ALA A 90 -41.80 -22.87 -24.79
C ALA A 90 -41.24 -21.47 -25.16
N LYS A 91 -41.47 -20.45 -24.32
CA LYS A 91 -40.97 -19.08 -24.41
C LYS A 91 -40.56 -18.55 -23.02
N ALA A 92 -39.71 -19.27 -22.28
CA ALA A 92 -39.13 -18.72 -21.06
C ALA A 92 -38.22 -17.53 -21.41
N THR A 93 -38.52 -16.34 -20.90
CA THR A 93 -37.70 -15.13 -21.03
C THR A 93 -36.91 -14.90 -19.74
N LEU A 94 -35.79 -14.17 -19.80
CA LEU A 94 -35.04 -13.82 -18.59
C LEU A 94 -35.92 -13.04 -17.60
N ALA A 95 -36.74 -12.11 -18.09
CA ALA A 95 -37.74 -11.41 -17.28
C ALA A 95 -38.75 -12.33 -16.58
N GLY A 96 -39.19 -13.42 -17.24
CA GLY A 96 -40.10 -14.41 -16.65
C GLY A 96 -39.43 -15.26 -15.57
N ILE A 97 -38.16 -15.60 -15.75
CA ILE A 97 -37.35 -16.33 -14.76
C ILE A 97 -37.11 -15.45 -13.52
N ALA A 98 -37.02 -14.12 -13.68
CA ALA A 98 -36.81 -13.19 -12.58
C ALA A 98 -37.90 -13.27 -11.48
N GLY A 99 -39.12 -13.64 -11.86
CA GLY A 99 -40.26 -13.79 -10.95
C GLY A 99 -40.27 -15.07 -10.12
N ILE A 100 -39.33 -16.01 -10.32
CA ILE A 100 -39.24 -17.23 -9.51
C ILE A 100 -38.78 -16.85 -8.10
N ALA A 101 -39.49 -17.33 -7.07
CA ALA A 101 -39.30 -16.86 -5.69
C ALA A 101 -37.96 -17.27 -5.08
N ASP A 102 -37.54 -18.52 -5.28
CA ASP A 102 -36.32 -19.08 -4.70
C ASP A 102 -35.16 -19.15 -5.71
N ASP A 103 -33.95 -18.96 -5.20
CA ASP A 103 -32.74 -18.87 -6.04
C ASP A 103 -32.36 -20.19 -6.70
N PHE A 104 -32.68 -21.31 -6.07
CA PHE A 104 -32.39 -22.64 -6.61
C PHE A 104 -33.20 -22.90 -7.89
N SER A 105 -34.53 -22.78 -7.82
CA SER A 105 -35.42 -23.00 -8.95
C SER A 105 -35.19 -21.98 -10.07
N ARG A 106 -34.84 -20.76 -9.68
CA ARG A 106 -34.45 -19.69 -10.61
C ARG A 106 -33.20 -20.06 -11.38
N ASN A 107 -32.13 -20.47 -10.70
CA ASN A 107 -30.89 -20.89 -11.34
C ASN A 107 -31.08 -22.14 -12.20
N ALA A 108 -31.86 -23.12 -11.74
CA ALA A 108 -32.22 -24.31 -12.53
C ALA A 108 -32.99 -23.95 -13.81
N ALA A 109 -33.85 -22.93 -13.78
CA ALA A 109 -34.52 -22.42 -14.98
C ALA A 109 -33.53 -21.76 -15.96
N ILE A 110 -32.53 -21.01 -15.47
CA ILE A 110 -31.50 -20.40 -16.32
C ILE A 110 -30.63 -21.47 -16.99
N TYR A 111 -30.20 -22.49 -16.25
CA TYR A 111 -29.43 -23.61 -16.82
C TYR A 111 -30.21 -24.32 -17.94
N ARG A 112 -31.49 -24.61 -17.71
CA ARG A 112 -32.35 -25.22 -18.73
C ARG A 112 -32.60 -24.31 -19.93
N LEU A 113 -32.73 -22.99 -19.72
CA LEU A 113 -32.83 -22.01 -20.80
C LEU A 113 -31.56 -22.00 -21.67
N ALA A 114 -30.39 -22.09 -21.04
CA ALA A 114 -29.09 -22.07 -21.70
C ALA A 114 -28.73 -23.39 -22.41
N ASP A 115 -29.29 -24.53 -21.99
CA ASP A 115 -28.94 -25.88 -22.45
C ASP A 115 -29.05 -26.06 -23.98
N GLY A 116 -30.05 -25.44 -24.62
CA GLY A 116 -30.26 -25.46 -26.09
C GLY A 116 -29.89 -24.17 -26.83
N ALA A 117 -29.32 -23.18 -26.15
CA ALA A 117 -29.12 -21.85 -26.72
C ALA A 117 -27.97 -21.79 -27.73
N SER A 118 -28.18 -21.07 -28.84
CA SER A 118 -27.11 -20.69 -29.77
C SER A 118 -26.25 -19.56 -29.19
N ARG A 119 -25.03 -19.40 -29.73
CA ARG A 119 -24.13 -18.30 -29.36
C ARG A 119 -24.82 -16.93 -29.41
N LYS A 120 -25.53 -16.65 -30.51
CA LYS A 120 -26.26 -15.38 -30.68
C LYS A 120 -27.32 -15.15 -29.61
N GLN A 121 -28.07 -16.19 -29.23
CA GLN A 121 -29.08 -16.08 -28.17
C GLN A 121 -28.43 -15.77 -26.81
N ILE A 122 -27.25 -16.31 -26.53
CA ILE A 122 -26.52 -16.03 -25.30
C ILE A 122 -26.01 -14.59 -25.28
N GLU A 123 -25.47 -14.09 -26.40
CA GLU A 123 -25.06 -12.68 -26.56
C GLU A 123 -26.25 -11.73 -26.35
N ASP A 124 -27.40 -12.03 -26.97
CA ASP A 124 -28.64 -11.25 -26.81
C ASP A 124 -29.11 -11.24 -25.34
N TRP A 125 -29.05 -12.39 -24.65
CA TRP A 125 -29.43 -12.51 -23.24
C TRP A 125 -28.43 -11.86 -22.27
N LEU A 126 -27.14 -11.84 -22.59
CA LEU A 126 -26.15 -11.10 -21.82
C LEU A 126 -26.42 -9.60 -21.92
N ALA A 127 -26.75 -9.09 -23.10
CA ALA A 127 -27.16 -7.70 -23.29
C ALA A 127 -28.46 -7.38 -22.52
N GLU A 128 -29.46 -8.25 -22.56
CA GLU A 128 -30.70 -8.11 -21.78
C GLU A 128 -30.40 -8.07 -20.27
N ALA A 129 -29.55 -8.98 -19.77
CA ALA A 129 -29.16 -9.03 -18.36
C ALA A 129 -28.46 -7.75 -17.88
N GLU A 130 -27.75 -7.04 -18.77
CA GLU A 130 -27.11 -5.76 -18.44
C GLU A 130 -28.11 -4.62 -18.21
N THR A 131 -29.29 -4.69 -18.81
CA THR A 131 -30.37 -3.71 -18.61
C THR A 131 -31.07 -3.87 -17.26
N LEU A 132 -30.88 -5.00 -16.58
CA LEU A 132 -31.49 -5.27 -15.28
C LEU A 132 -30.83 -4.46 -14.15
N PRO A 133 -31.58 -4.08 -13.09
CA PRO A 133 -31.00 -3.47 -11.91
C PRO A 133 -29.88 -4.32 -11.28
N PRO A 134 -28.80 -3.69 -10.76
CA PRO A 134 -27.75 -4.40 -10.04
C PRO A 134 -28.32 -5.22 -8.88
N SER A 135 -28.26 -6.54 -8.99
CA SER A 135 -28.83 -7.50 -8.03
C SER A 135 -28.08 -8.82 -8.10
N LEU A 136 -28.09 -9.62 -7.02
CA LEU A 136 -27.52 -10.97 -7.02
C LEU A 136 -28.06 -11.82 -8.18
N TYR A 137 -29.35 -11.65 -8.50
CA TYR A 137 -29.98 -12.30 -9.63
C TYR A 137 -29.33 -11.95 -10.98
N ARG A 138 -29.08 -10.66 -11.25
CA ARG A 138 -28.36 -10.22 -12.45
C ARG A 138 -26.98 -10.88 -12.54
N TYR A 139 -26.30 -11.05 -11.41
CA TYR A 139 -24.99 -11.71 -11.37
C TYR A 139 -25.07 -13.21 -11.70
N ASP A 140 -26.06 -13.92 -11.17
CA ASP A 140 -26.24 -15.35 -11.42
C ASP A 140 -26.62 -15.65 -12.87
N ILE A 141 -27.49 -14.84 -13.50
CA ILE A 141 -27.81 -14.97 -14.93
C ILE A 141 -26.54 -14.89 -15.77
N ALA A 142 -25.78 -13.80 -15.63
CA ALA A 142 -24.58 -13.58 -16.42
C ALA A 142 -23.55 -14.70 -16.20
N ARG A 143 -23.40 -15.20 -14.97
CA ARG A 143 -22.51 -16.34 -14.67
C ARG A 143 -22.89 -17.59 -15.45
N VAL A 144 -24.17 -17.99 -15.41
CA VAL A 144 -24.65 -19.19 -16.11
C VAL A 144 -24.54 -19.03 -17.63
N LEU A 145 -24.86 -17.85 -18.16
CA LEU A 145 -24.73 -17.55 -19.57
C LEU A 145 -23.27 -17.61 -20.03
N TYR A 146 -22.32 -17.03 -19.29
CA TYR A 146 -20.90 -17.13 -19.61
C TYR A 146 -20.35 -18.56 -19.52
N ILE A 147 -20.84 -19.38 -18.58
CA ILE A 147 -20.51 -20.82 -18.55
C ILE A 147 -20.95 -21.48 -19.86
N ARG A 148 -22.21 -21.28 -20.27
CA ARG A 148 -22.71 -21.88 -21.52
C ARG A 148 -21.98 -21.32 -22.74
N PHE A 149 -21.71 -20.02 -22.77
CA PHE A 149 -20.97 -19.37 -23.85
C PHE A 149 -19.59 -20.02 -23.98
N ALA A 150 -18.87 -20.19 -22.88
CA ALA A 150 -17.54 -20.80 -22.88
C ALA A 150 -17.55 -22.27 -23.34
N VAL A 151 -18.64 -23.02 -23.10
CA VAL A 151 -18.80 -24.38 -23.67
C VAL A 151 -18.93 -24.35 -25.19
N LEU A 152 -19.60 -23.33 -25.75
CA LEU A 152 -19.83 -23.23 -27.19
C LEU A 152 -18.62 -22.66 -27.93
N ASP A 153 -18.05 -21.57 -27.40
CA ASP A 153 -16.97 -20.81 -28.01
C ASP A 153 -16.24 -20.00 -26.92
N PRO A 154 -15.18 -20.55 -26.31
CA PRO A 154 -14.51 -19.93 -25.18
C PRO A 154 -13.71 -18.67 -25.55
N GLU A 155 -13.19 -18.58 -26.78
CA GLU A 155 -12.50 -17.39 -27.27
C GLU A 155 -13.49 -16.23 -27.43
N ALA A 156 -14.63 -16.48 -28.07
CA ALA A 156 -15.67 -15.46 -28.21
C ALA A 156 -16.26 -15.02 -26.86
N ALA A 157 -16.46 -15.97 -25.93
CA ALA A 157 -16.94 -15.64 -24.59
C ALA A 157 -15.94 -14.75 -23.85
N LEU A 158 -14.64 -15.05 -23.95
CA LEU A 158 -13.56 -14.26 -23.36
C LEU A 158 -13.50 -12.87 -23.97
N ASP A 159 -13.48 -12.76 -25.29
CA ASP A 159 -13.46 -11.47 -25.97
C ASP A 159 -14.67 -10.64 -25.56
N HIS A 160 -15.88 -11.21 -25.57
CA HIS A 160 -17.09 -10.55 -25.08
C HIS A 160 -16.93 -10.01 -23.65
N ALA A 161 -16.40 -10.82 -22.73
CA ALA A 161 -16.19 -10.40 -21.34
C ALA A 161 -15.12 -9.29 -21.18
N LEU A 162 -14.12 -9.25 -22.06
CA LEU A 162 -13.07 -8.22 -22.08
C LEU A 162 -13.55 -6.89 -22.67
N TRP A 163 -14.42 -6.92 -23.68
CA TRP A 163 -14.99 -5.70 -24.31
C TRP A 163 -16.03 -4.98 -23.42
N GLY A 164 -16.67 -5.68 -22.49
CA GLY A 164 -17.61 -5.10 -21.51
C GLY A 164 -16.93 -4.49 -20.27
N ALA A 165 -17.73 -4.06 -19.27
CA ALA A 165 -17.22 -3.68 -17.95
C ALA A 165 -16.68 -4.92 -17.22
N THR A 166 -15.41 -5.24 -17.48
CA THR A 166 -14.77 -6.52 -17.12
C THR A 166 -14.91 -6.80 -15.63
N LYS A 167 -15.55 -7.92 -15.27
CA LYS A 167 -15.61 -8.42 -13.88
C LYS A 167 -14.78 -9.70 -13.78
N PRO A 168 -13.89 -9.83 -12.76
CA PRO A 168 -13.10 -11.04 -12.55
C PRO A 168 -13.92 -12.33 -12.54
N VAL A 169 -15.14 -12.27 -11.99
CA VAL A 169 -16.06 -13.41 -11.90
C VAL A 169 -16.43 -14.01 -13.26
N TRP A 170 -16.51 -13.19 -14.33
CA TRP A 170 -16.79 -13.69 -15.68
C TRP A 170 -15.60 -14.44 -16.25
N LEU A 171 -14.40 -13.88 -16.08
CA LEU A 171 -13.15 -14.51 -16.48
C LEU A 171 -12.96 -15.84 -15.75
N GLU A 172 -13.24 -15.88 -14.44
CA GLU A 172 -13.19 -17.10 -13.64
C GLU A 172 -14.15 -18.17 -14.16
N ALA A 173 -15.39 -17.81 -14.50
CA ALA A 173 -16.35 -18.75 -15.07
C ALA A 173 -15.87 -19.30 -16.43
N ILE A 174 -15.45 -18.42 -17.33
CA ILE A 174 -14.98 -18.79 -18.68
C ILE A 174 -13.75 -19.68 -18.60
N PHE A 175 -12.69 -19.27 -17.91
CA PHE A 175 -11.45 -20.05 -17.82
C PHE A 175 -11.64 -21.37 -17.07
N ARG A 176 -12.51 -21.43 -16.06
CA ARG A 176 -12.84 -22.69 -15.39
C ARG A 176 -13.52 -23.67 -16.34
N THR A 177 -14.51 -23.20 -17.09
CA THR A 177 -15.23 -24.04 -18.06
C THR A 177 -14.33 -24.44 -19.22
N TRP A 178 -13.55 -23.51 -19.76
CA TRP A 178 -12.61 -23.79 -20.84
C TRP A 178 -11.58 -24.83 -20.42
N ALA A 179 -10.96 -24.66 -19.24
CA ALA A 179 -9.93 -25.58 -18.78
C ALA A 179 -10.44 -26.98 -18.38
N GLN A 180 -11.74 -27.15 -18.16
CA GLN A 180 -12.35 -28.48 -18.02
C GLN A 180 -12.33 -29.26 -19.34
N VAL A 181 -12.33 -28.56 -20.48
CA VAL A 181 -12.32 -29.15 -21.82
C VAL A 181 -10.89 -29.20 -22.37
N ASP A 182 -10.17 -28.08 -22.33
CA ASP A 182 -8.79 -27.95 -22.81
C ASP A 182 -7.99 -27.00 -21.90
N PRO A 183 -7.27 -27.54 -20.90
CA PRO A 183 -6.48 -26.74 -19.98
C PRO A 183 -5.27 -26.08 -20.65
N HIS A 184 -4.73 -26.66 -21.73
CA HIS A 184 -3.58 -26.10 -22.43
C HIS A 184 -3.96 -24.88 -23.24
N ALA A 185 -5.04 -24.95 -24.04
CA ALA A 185 -5.53 -23.80 -24.79
C ALA A 185 -5.97 -22.65 -23.87
N ALA A 186 -6.67 -22.97 -22.77
CA ALA A 186 -7.03 -21.98 -21.76
C ALA A 186 -5.80 -21.29 -21.15
N THR A 187 -4.74 -22.06 -20.86
CA THR A 187 -3.48 -21.53 -20.33
C THR A 187 -2.77 -20.62 -21.32
N ASP A 188 -2.64 -21.05 -22.58
CA ASP A 188 -1.96 -20.27 -23.63
C ASP A 188 -2.69 -18.96 -23.92
N ARG A 189 -4.03 -18.97 -23.87
CA ARG A 189 -4.81 -17.76 -24.02
C ARG A 189 -4.65 -16.83 -22.83
N ALA A 190 -4.68 -17.37 -21.60
CA ALA A 190 -4.50 -16.61 -20.36
C ALA A 190 -3.13 -15.91 -20.30
N ALA A 191 -2.07 -16.56 -20.77
CA ALA A 191 -0.71 -16.02 -20.76
C ALA A 191 -0.56 -14.70 -21.56
N LYS A 192 -1.43 -14.51 -22.57
CA LYS A 192 -1.45 -13.35 -23.49
C LYS A 192 -2.36 -12.20 -23.04
N LEU A 193 -3.04 -12.33 -21.90
CA LEU A 193 -3.91 -11.29 -21.37
C LEU A 193 -3.13 -10.15 -20.71
N ASP A 194 -3.78 -9.00 -20.56
CA ASP A 194 -3.28 -7.91 -19.73
C ASP A 194 -3.13 -8.33 -18.26
N SER A 195 -2.40 -7.54 -17.46
CA SER A 195 -2.03 -7.92 -16.09
C SER A 195 -3.22 -8.21 -15.18
N SER A 196 -4.36 -7.54 -15.36
CA SER A 196 -5.53 -7.71 -14.50
C SER A 196 -6.32 -8.97 -14.87
N ALA A 197 -6.62 -9.13 -16.16
CA ALA A 197 -7.34 -10.28 -16.67
C ALA A 197 -6.52 -11.57 -16.55
N LYS A 198 -5.21 -11.49 -16.81
CA LYS A 198 -4.25 -12.57 -16.58
C LYS A 198 -4.25 -13.03 -15.13
N ALA A 199 -4.21 -12.12 -14.16
CA ALA A 199 -4.22 -12.48 -12.75
C ALA A 199 -5.51 -13.23 -12.33
N ALA A 200 -6.67 -12.87 -12.89
CA ALA A 200 -7.94 -13.58 -12.65
C ALA A 200 -7.93 -14.98 -13.28
N ALA A 201 -7.46 -15.09 -14.52
CA ALA A 201 -7.32 -16.37 -15.22
C ALA A 201 -6.34 -17.32 -14.50
N SER A 202 -5.13 -16.83 -14.15
CA SER A 202 -4.11 -17.61 -13.44
C SER A 202 -4.61 -18.17 -12.12
N ARG A 203 -5.34 -17.37 -11.31
CA ARG A 203 -5.94 -17.85 -10.06
C ARG A 203 -6.90 -19.02 -10.28
N THR A 204 -7.68 -18.96 -11.36
CA THR A 204 -8.65 -20.01 -11.71
C THR A 204 -7.96 -21.27 -12.17
N LEU A 205 -7.01 -21.15 -13.10
CA LEU A 205 -6.31 -22.28 -13.71
C LEU A 205 -5.44 -23.03 -12.69
N LEU A 206 -4.80 -22.31 -11.76
CA LEU A 206 -3.94 -22.91 -10.74
C LEU A 206 -4.71 -23.54 -9.57
N GLN A 207 -6.04 -23.40 -9.54
CA GLN A 207 -6.92 -24.04 -8.55
C GLN A 207 -7.68 -25.25 -9.11
N LEU A 208 -7.43 -25.63 -10.36
CA LEU A 208 -8.03 -26.83 -10.96
C LEU A 208 -7.64 -28.09 -10.18
N GLY A 209 -8.49 -29.11 -10.27
CA GLY A 209 -8.25 -30.44 -9.68
C GLY A 209 -7.20 -31.27 -10.42
N LEU A 210 -6.18 -30.63 -11.01
CA LEU A 210 -5.11 -31.29 -11.77
C LEU A 210 -3.98 -31.78 -10.84
N PRO A 211 -3.20 -32.79 -11.25
CA PRO A 211 -1.95 -33.16 -10.59
C PRO A 211 -0.99 -31.98 -10.43
N PHE A 212 -0.15 -32.00 -9.39
CA PHE A 212 0.72 -30.86 -9.09
C PHE A 212 1.73 -30.55 -10.20
N ASP A 213 2.33 -31.57 -10.82
CA ASP A 213 3.29 -31.36 -11.91
C ASP A 213 2.63 -30.70 -13.13
N GLU A 214 1.36 -31.02 -13.40
CA GLU A 214 0.57 -30.35 -14.44
C GLU A 214 0.28 -28.88 -14.07
N LEU A 215 -0.12 -28.62 -12.82
CA LEU A 215 -0.33 -27.24 -12.34
C LEU A 215 0.96 -26.42 -12.35
N ARG A 216 2.12 -27.05 -12.10
CA ARG A 216 3.43 -26.40 -12.23
C ARG A 216 3.71 -26.01 -13.67
N SER A 217 3.47 -26.91 -14.63
CA SER A 217 3.60 -26.61 -16.06
C SER A 217 2.65 -25.48 -16.49
N VAL A 218 1.42 -25.47 -15.97
CA VAL A 218 0.47 -24.37 -16.19
C VAL A 218 1.02 -23.05 -15.65
N ALA A 219 1.56 -23.04 -14.43
CA ALA A 219 2.17 -21.83 -13.84
C ALA A 219 3.31 -21.28 -14.69
N GLU A 220 4.22 -22.14 -15.17
CA GLU A 220 5.36 -21.75 -16.00
C GLU A 220 4.91 -21.14 -17.34
N ARG A 221 3.87 -21.71 -17.97
CA ARG A 221 3.30 -21.21 -19.24
C ARG A 221 2.53 -19.91 -19.08
N LEU A 222 1.94 -19.66 -17.91
CA LEU A 222 1.19 -18.43 -17.65
C LEU A 222 2.10 -17.21 -17.61
N ASP A 223 3.30 -17.31 -17.06
CA ASP A 223 4.20 -16.16 -16.94
C ASP A 223 4.78 -15.76 -18.31
N ALA A 224 4.77 -14.45 -18.63
CA ALA A 224 5.23 -13.98 -19.94
C ALA A 224 6.77 -14.06 -20.03
N ALA A 225 7.33 -14.12 -21.24
CA ALA A 225 8.79 -14.14 -21.43
C ALA A 225 9.48 -12.93 -20.77
N GLU A 226 8.88 -11.75 -20.84
CA GLU A 226 9.38 -10.53 -20.18
C GLU A 226 9.36 -10.65 -18.64
N ASP A 227 8.33 -11.30 -18.07
CA ASP A 227 8.29 -11.59 -16.63
C ASP A 227 9.41 -12.56 -16.25
N HIS A 228 9.62 -13.62 -17.04
CA HIS A 228 10.71 -14.56 -16.81
C HIS A 228 12.08 -13.88 -16.84
N ASP A 229 12.35 -13.04 -17.83
CA ASP A 229 13.62 -12.34 -17.96
C ASP A 229 13.88 -11.36 -16.82
N ARG A 230 12.84 -10.63 -16.40
CA ARG A 230 12.92 -9.74 -15.24
C ARG A 230 13.26 -10.51 -13.96
N TYR A 231 12.56 -11.59 -13.68
CA TYR A 231 12.74 -12.36 -12.45
C TYR A 231 14.07 -13.11 -12.45
N ARG A 232 14.51 -13.66 -13.58
CA ARG A 232 15.86 -14.21 -13.77
C ARG A 232 16.95 -13.16 -13.61
N GLY A 233 16.71 -11.94 -14.08
CA GLY A 233 17.62 -10.81 -13.88
C GLY A 233 17.83 -10.52 -12.39
N ILE A 234 16.76 -10.49 -11.61
CA ILE A 234 16.83 -10.30 -10.15
C ILE A 234 17.54 -11.48 -9.48
N GLU A 235 17.20 -12.71 -9.85
CA GLU A 235 17.85 -13.92 -9.35
C GLU A 235 19.36 -13.88 -9.55
N ARG A 236 19.84 -13.47 -10.75
CA ARG A 236 21.29 -13.30 -11.01
C ARG A 236 21.93 -12.25 -10.10
N ILE A 237 21.20 -11.20 -9.73
CA ILE A 237 21.71 -10.13 -8.86
C ILE A 237 21.83 -10.61 -7.41
N ILE A 238 20.83 -11.34 -6.90
CA ILE A 238 20.78 -11.72 -5.48
C ILE A 238 21.29 -13.13 -5.19
N GLY A 239 21.48 -13.96 -6.23
CA GLY A 239 21.95 -15.35 -6.10
C GLY A 239 20.93 -16.32 -5.49
N VAL A 240 19.64 -15.97 -5.48
CA VAL A 240 18.55 -16.76 -4.91
C VAL A 240 17.39 -16.80 -5.88
N ALA A 241 16.78 -17.98 -6.06
CA ALA A 241 15.63 -18.18 -6.93
C ALA A 241 14.48 -17.23 -6.56
N VAL A 242 13.98 -16.49 -7.55
CA VAL A 242 12.86 -15.56 -7.36
C VAL A 242 11.62 -16.14 -8.03
N PRO A 243 10.62 -16.61 -7.26
CA PRO A 243 9.44 -17.22 -7.85
C PRO A 243 8.61 -16.16 -8.58
N THR A 244 8.23 -16.50 -9.81
CA THR A 244 7.35 -15.72 -10.67
C THR A 244 5.94 -15.56 -10.06
N PRO A 245 5.11 -14.64 -10.58
CA PRO A 245 3.75 -14.44 -10.06
C PRO A 245 2.91 -15.72 -10.05
N SER A 246 2.91 -16.50 -11.13
CA SER A 246 2.10 -17.73 -11.22
C SER A 246 2.62 -18.83 -10.30
N MET A 247 3.94 -18.97 -10.15
CA MET A 247 4.52 -19.92 -9.18
C MET A 247 4.13 -19.60 -7.74
N ARG A 248 4.06 -18.31 -7.36
CA ARG A 248 3.56 -17.91 -6.04
C ARG A 248 2.09 -18.23 -5.84
N LEU A 249 1.26 -18.06 -6.86
CA LEU A 249 -0.16 -18.42 -6.81
C LEU A 249 -0.34 -19.93 -6.61
N LEU A 250 0.43 -20.75 -7.32
CA LEU A 250 0.40 -22.20 -7.18
C LEU A 250 0.80 -22.63 -5.77
N ALA A 251 1.93 -22.14 -5.26
CA ALA A 251 2.39 -22.46 -3.91
C ALA A 251 1.38 -21.99 -2.84
N ALA A 252 0.73 -20.84 -3.03
CA ALA A 252 -0.32 -20.36 -2.14
C ALA A 252 -1.58 -21.27 -2.16
N ALA A 253 -1.96 -21.80 -3.32
CA ALA A 253 -3.05 -22.77 -3.43
C ALA A 253 -2.72 -24.07 -2.67
N GLN A 254 -1.49 -24.56 -2.78
CA GLN A 254 -1.03 -25.73 -2.03
C GLN A 254 -0.98 -25.47 -0.52
N ALA A 255 -0.42 -24.34 -0.08
CA ALA A 255 -0.40 -23.95 1.32
C ALA A 255 -1.83 -23.85 1.91
N THR A 256 -2.82 -23.48 1.09
CA THR A 256 -4.24 -23.48 1.52
C THR A 256 -4.74 -24.88 1.84
N LYS A 257 -4.43 -25.86 0.98
CA LYS A 257 -4.81 -27.28 1.21
C LYS A 257 -4.11 -27.88 2.43
N LEU A 258 -2.91 -27.39 2.75
CA LEU A 258 -2.09 -27.82 3.87
C LEU A 258 -2.29 -26.98 5.14
N GLY A 259 -3.31 -26.12 5.20
CA GLY A 259 -3.59 -25.26 6.36
C GLY A 259 -3.74 -26.03 7.69
N ARG A 260 -3.80 -25.29 8.79
CA ARG A 260 -4.09 -25.87 10.12
C ARG A 260 -5.44 -26.57 10.08
N ARG A 261 -5.52 -27.75 10.69
CA ARG A 261 -6.78 -28.50 10.86
C ARG A 261 -7.47 -28.04 12.15
N ASP A 262 -8.80 -28.13 12.20
CA ASP A 262 -9.57 -27.66 13.36
C ASP A 262 -9.20 -28.37 14.67
N ASP A 263 -8.80 -29.64 14.59
CA ASP A 263 -8.37 -30.50 15.70
C ASP A 263 -6.87 -30.43 16.02
N GLU A 264 -6.08 -29.67 15.25
CA GLU A 264 -4.63 -29.57 15.36
C GLU A 264 -4.22 -28.30 16.11
N SER A 265 -3.25 -28.43 17.03
CA SER A 265 -2.66 -27.29 17.73
C SER A 265 -1.82 -26.42 16.78
N HIS A 266 -1.68 -25.12 17.04
CA HIS A 266 -0.82 -24.27 16.22
C HIS A 266 0.65 -24.71 16.22
N ALA A 267 1.13 -25.29 17.33
CA ALA A 267 2.49 -25.80 17.43
C ALA A 267 2.70 -27.00 16.48
N ASP A 268 1.77 -27.97 16.47
CA ASP A 268 1.85 -29.13 15.58
C ASP A 268 1.75 -28.69 14.10
N ALA A 269 0.81 -27.79 13.81
CA ALA A 269 0.66 -27.20 12.48
C ALA A 269 1.93 -26.46 12.04
N TRP A 270 2.57 -25.72 12.94
CA TRP A 270 3.84 -25.03 12.69
C TRP A 270 4.97 -26.01 12.36
N TYR A 271 5.16 -27.06 13.17
CA TYR A 271 6.19 -28.07 12.91
C TYR A 271 5.97 -28.78 11.58
N ARG A 272 4.72 -29.11 11.26
CA ARG A 272 4.35 -29.67 9.95
C ARG A 272 4.64 -28.69 8.81
N ALA A 273 4.35 -27.41 9.00
CA ALA A 273 4.58 -26.38 8.00
C ALA A 273 6.07 -26.22 7.67
N ILE A 274 6.93 -26.10 8.68
CA ILE A 274 8.38 -25.93 8.48
C ILE A 274 9.07 -27.19 7.97
N ALA A 275 8.40 -28.35 8.01
CA ALA A 275 8.87 -29.61 7.45
C ALA A 275 8.47 -29.81 5.98
N VAL A 276 7.69 -28.91 5.38
CA VAL A 276 7.35 -28.98 3.95
C VAL A 276 8.60 -28.82 3.09
N GLU A 277 8.81 -29.75 2.16
CA GLU A 277 10.00 -29.80 1.29
C GLU A 277 10.06 -28.60 0.34
N ASP A 278 8.94 -28.24 -0.29
CA ASP A 278 8.89 -27.08 -1.19
C ASP A 278 9.07 -25.76 -0.41
N ASP A 279 10.16 -25.06 -0.69
CA ASP A 279 10.56 -23.85 0.02
C ASP A 279 9.49 -22.76 0.00
N LEU A 280 8.83 -22.55 -1.14
CA LEU A 280 7.84 -21.48 -1.28
C LEU A 280 6.54 -21.83 -0.58
N VAL A 281 6.08 -23.08 -0.70
CA VAL A 281 4.92 -23.58 0.05
C VAL A 281 5.19 -23.51 1.54
N ARG A 282 6.38 -23.96 2.00
CA ARG A 282 6.82 -23.88 3.39
C ARG A 282 6.75 -22.46 3.92
N GLN A 283 7.33 -21.49 3.21
CA GLN A 283 7.33 -20.09 3.63
C GLN A 283 5.91 -19.53 3.75
N ILE A 284 5.06 -19.74 2.74
CA ILE A 284 3.68 -19.23 2.73
C ILE A 284 2.85 -19.88 3.84
N LEU A 285 2.99 -21.19 4.03
CA LEU A 285 2.25 -21.94 5.04
C LEU A 285 2.69 -21.56 6.45
N ALA A 286 4.00 -21.45 6.69
CA ALA A 286 4.55 -20.99 7.97
C ALA A 286 4.07 -19.56 8.29
N GLU A 287 4.12 -18.63 7.32
CA GLU A 287 3.61 -17.26 7.49
C GLU A 287 2.14 -17.26 7.91
N ARG A 288 1.28 -18.04 7.24
CA ARG A 288 -0.16 -18.13 7.56
C ARG A 288 -0.42 -18.70 8.95
N ILE A 289 0.21 -19.82 9.30
CA ILE A 289 0.00 -20.47 10.60
C ILE A 289 0.51 -19.59 11.74
N ALA A 290 1.67 -18.94 11.57
CA ALA A 290 2.19 -18.00 12.56
C ALA A 290 1.26 -16.80 12.80
N ILE A 291 0.66 -16.25 11.75
CA ILE A 291 -0.29 -15.14 11.87
C ILE A 291 -1.59 -15.59 12.51
N ASP A 292 -2.10 -16.77 12.18
CA ASP A 292 -3.28 -17.35 12.83
C ASP A 292 -3.02 -17.55 14.33
N TRP A 293 -1.88 -18.17 14.66
CA TRP A 293 -1.43 -18.40 16.03
C TRP A 293 -1.26 -17.11 16.84
N ALA A 294 -0.90 -16.00 16.19
CA ALA A 294 -0.74 -14.71 16.85
C ALA A 294 -2.01 -14.22 17.57
N SER A 295 -3.19 -14.69 17.15
CA SER A 295 -4.48 -14.30 17.76
C SER A 295 -4.75 -15.01 19.10
N GLU A 296 -4.06 -16.11 19.38
CA GLU A 296 -4.28 -16.93 20.59
C GLU A 296 -3.03 -17.03 21.48
N GLY A 297 -1.84 -17.04 20.86
CA GLY A 297 -0.56 -17.25 21.53
C GLY A 297 0.58 -16.52 20.81
N PRO A 298 0.60 -15.18 20.77
CA PRO A 298 1.59 -14.41 20.02
C PRO A 298 3.03 -14.60 20.52
N ILE A 299 3.22 -14.80 21.83
CA ILE A 299 4.54 -15.07 22.42
C ILE A 299 5.08 -16.41 21.93
N ASP A 300 4.24 -17.45 21.93
CA ASP A 300 4.62 -18.78 21.47
C ASP A 300 4.89 -18.80 19.96
N ALA A 301 4.06 -18.10 19.17
CA ALA A 301 4.30 -17.90 17.74
C ALA A 301 5.64 -17.19 17.47
N LEU A 302 5.95 -16.12 18.22
CA LEU A 302 7.25 -15.42 18.11
C LEU A 302 8.43 -16.30 18.50
N ALA A 303 8.27 -17.14 19.53
CA ALA A 303 9.28 -18.10 19.95
C ALA A 303 9.52 -19.18 18.89
N ALA A 304 8.45 -19.72 18.29
CA ALA A 304 8.51 -20.70 17.23
C ALA A 304 9.24 -20.16 15.98
N VAL A 305 8.91 -18.93 15.54
CA VAL A 305 9.59 -18.29 14.40
C VAL A 305 11.06 -17.98 14.73
N LYS A 306 11.37 -17.59 15.97
CA LYS A 306 12.76 -17.35 16.40
C LYS A 306 13.59 -18.64 16.39
N ALA A 307 12.99 -19.77 16.73
CA ALA A 307 13.64 -21.07 16.77
C ALA A 307 13.81 -21.70 15.38
N TRP A 308 13.14 -21.20 14.35
CA TRP A 308 13.23 -21.74 12.98
C TRP A 308 14.58 -21.38 12.33
N PRO A 309 15.48 -22.35 12.08
CA PRO A 309 16.84 -22.09 11.61
C PRO A 309 16.88 -21.87 10.08
N THR A 310 16.10 -20.92 9.59
CA THR A 310 16.06 -20.56 8.16
C THR A 310 16.77 -19.22 7.91
N ASN A 311 17.49 -19.13 6.80
CA ASN A 311 18.02 -17.88 6.25
C ASN A 311 17.31 -17.49 4.94
N ASP A 312 16.15 -18.08 4.66
CA ASP A 312 15.43 -17.87 3.42
C ASP A 312 15.04 -16.39 3.27
N LEU A 313 15.14 -15.88 2.04
CA LEU A 313 14.80 -14.51 1.70
C LEU A 313 13.39 -14.44 1.10
N HIS A 314 12.57 -13.58 1.69
CA HIS A 314 11.36 -13.10 1.05
C HIS A 314 11.71 -11.96 0.08
N VAL A 315 11.43 -12.16 -1.21
CA VAL A 315 11.71 -11.19 -2.28
C VAL A 315 10.42 -10.51 -2.74
N THR A 316 10.37 -9.18 -2.64
CA THR A 316 9.29 -8.36 -3.18
C THR A 316 9.75 -7.67 -4.46
N VAL A 317 9.07 -7.93 -5.57
CA VAL A 317 9.34 -7.28 -6.87
C VAL A 317 8.32 -6.16 -7.08
N ARG A 318 8.78 -4.97 -7.48
CA ARG A 318 7.98 -3.76 -7.73
C ARG A 318 8.32 -3.16 -9.09
N SER A 319 7.44 -2.35 -9.66
CA SER A 319 7.64 -1.73 -10.99
C SER A 319 9.01 -1.08 -11.18
N ASN A 320 9.58 -0.46 -10.15
CA ASN A 320 10.86 0.26 -10.16
C ASN A 320 12.01 -0.43 -9.41
N GLY A 321 11.92 -1.73 -9.09
CA GLY A 321 13.01 -2.46 -8.44
C GLY A 321 12.58 -3.70 -7.64
N PHE A 322 13.41 -4.14 -6.70
CA PHE A 322 13.10 -5.24 -5.79
C PHE A 322 13.65 -4.97 -4.38
N SER A 323 13.12 -5.67 -3.39
CA SER A 323 13.64 -5.67 -2.02
C SER A 323 13.66 -7.08 -1.44
N THR A 324 14.58 -7.30 -0.50
CA THR A 324 14.75 -8.59 0.20
C THR A 324 14.61 -8.40 1.71
N ARG A 325 14.06 -9.42 2.38
CA ARG A 325 14.00 -9.50 3.84
C ARG A 325 14.04 -10.96 4.27
N LEU A 326 14.72 -11.27 5.36
CA LEU A 326 14.68 -12.62 5.92
C LEU A 326 13.25 -13.01 6.26
N ILE A 327 12.81 -14.21 5.85
CA ILE A 327 11.43 -14.67 6.06
C ILE A 327 11.04 -14.62 7.55
N ARG A 328 11.95 -15.02 8.44
CA ARG A 328 11.74 -14.94 9.89
C ARG A 328 11.46 -13.52 10.39
N GLN A 329 12.15 -12.50 9.86
CA GLN A 329 11.92 -11.11 10.26
C GLN A 329 10.59 -10.57 9.74
N ARG A 330 10.20 -10.99 8.52
CA ARG A 330 8.90 -10.67 7.95
C ARG A 330 7.77 -11.25 8.81
N ILE A 331 7.80 -12.56 9.08
CA ILE A 331 6.75 -13.24 9.86
C ILE A 331 6.66 -12.66 11.27
N ARG A 332 7.80 -12.41 11.94
CA ARG A 332 7.82 -11.74 13.26
C ARG A 332 7.10 -10.39 13.24
N SER A 333 7.37 -9.57 12.22
CA SER A 333 6.72 -8.27 12.07
C SER A 333 5.20 -8.40 11.89
N GLN A 334 4.74 -9.43 11.18
CA GLN A 334 3.31 -9.69 10.97
C GLN A 334 2.63 -10.25 12.22
N ILE A 335 3.30 -11.12 12.98
CA ILE A 335 2.80 -11.57 14.29
C ILE A 335 2.60 -10.37 15.22
N VAL A 336 3.62 -9.52 15.38
CA VAL A 336 3.53 -8.34 16.26
C VAL A 336 2.46 -7.36 15.76
N TRP A 337 2.34 -7.18 14.45
CA TRP A 337 1.28 -6.34 13.89
C TRP A 337 -0.12 -6.90 14.19
N LYS A 338 -0.33 -8.23 14.02
CA LYS A 338 -1.62 -8.88 14.30
C LYS A 338 -1.95 -8.83 15.78
N TRP A 339 -0.97 -9.13 16.63
CA TRP A 339 -1.11 -9.03 18.08
C TRP A 339 -1.48 -7.60 18.51
N ALA A 340 -0.78 -6.59 18.01
CA ALA A 340 -1.10 -5.20 18.33
C ALA A 340 -2.46 -4.75 17.77
N ASP A 341 -2.98 -5.41 16.73
CA ASP A 341 -4.32 -5.16 16.21
C ASP A 341 -5.41 -5.70 17.14
N ASP A 342 -5.21 -6.89 17.71
CA ASP A 342 -6.18 -7.50 18.64
C ASP A 342 -6.08 -6.93 20.06
N GLU A 343 -4.85 -6.80 20.58
CA GLU A 343 -4.53 -6.49 21.97
C GLU A 343 -3.41 -5.43 22.07
N PRO A 344 -3.67 -4.18 21.66
CA PRO A 344 -2.64 -3.15 21.53
C PRO A 344 -1.88 -2.83 22.83
N LEU A 345 -2.53 -2.91 23.99
CA LEU A 345 -1.90 -2.64 25.28
C LEU A 345 -0.96 -3.77 25.71
N GLU A 346 -1.34 -5.02 25.45
CA GLU A 346 -0.50 -6.17 25.76
C GLU A 346 0.73 -6.21 24.85
N ALA A 347 0.54 -5.95 23.56
CA ALA A 347 1.62 -5.81 22.60
C ALA A 347 2.58 -4.65 22.98
N PHE A 348 2.06 -3.53 23.48
CA PHE A 348 2.88 -2.43 24.01
C PHE A 348 3.67 -2.85 25.26
N ALA A 349 3.03 -3.50 26.24
CA ALA A 349 3.71 -3.99 27.43
C ALA A 349 4.83 -4.98 27.06
N TRP A 350 4.59 -5.87 26.11
CA TRP A 350 5.60 -6.77 25.56
C TRP A 350 6.75 -6.00 24.90
N LEU A 351 6.46 -5.01 24.05
CA LEU A 351 7.45 -4.18 23.36
C LEU A 351 8.40 -3.52 24.37
N MET A 352 7.85 -3.00 25.47
CA MET A 352 8.62 -2.34 26.53
C MET A 352 9.55 -3.28 27.30
N ALA A 353 9.29 -4.58 27.28
CA ALA A 353 10.16 -5.60 27.85
C ALA A 353 11.30 -6.04 26.90
N GLN A 354 11.33 -5.55 25.66
CA GLN A 354 12.33 -5.96 24.67
C GLN A 354 13.62 -5.13 24.73
N ASN A 355 14.70 -5.70 24.18
CA ASN A 355 15.94 -4.95 23.95
C ASN A 355 15.77 -3.91 22.83
N VAL A 356 16.69 -2.94 22.75
CA VAL A 356 16.59 -1.82 21.80
C VAL A 356 16.51 -2.27 20.33
N PRO A 357 17.33 -3.22 19.83
CA PRO A 357 17.20 -3.71 18.46
C PRO A 357 15.82 -4.30 18.13
N GLU A 358 15.27 -5.11 19.03
CA GLU A 358 13.95 -5.73 18.87
C GLU A 358 12.84 -4.67 18.93
N MET A 359 12.93 -3.75 19.89
CA MET A 359 11.98 -2.63 20.02
C MET A 359 11.97 -1.75 18.77
N ARG A 360 13.14 -1.41 18.22
CA ARG A 360 13.26 -0.59 17.01
C ARG A 360 12.52 -1.21 15.83
N GLY A 361 12.52 -2.54 15.71
CA GLY A 361 11.82 -3.26 14.64
C GLY A 361 10.31 -3.18 14.71
N HIS A 362 9.74 -2.85 15.87
CA HIS A 362 8.32 -3.03 16.15
C HIS A 362 7.60 -1.81 16.75
N VAL A 363 8.34 -0.81 17.24
CA VAL A 363 7.77 0.36 17.92
C VAL A 363 6.77 1.12 17.05
N GLU A 364 7.06 1.32 15.76
CA GLU A 364 6.16 2.03 14.86
C GLU A 364 4.84 1.27 14.65
N ALA A 365 4.92 -0.05 14.45
CA ALA A 365 3.75 -0.90 14.22
C ALA A 365 2.85 -0.96 15.46
N VAL A 366 3.44 -1.20 16.64
CA VAL A 366 2.71 -1.28 17.91
C VAL A 366 2.10 0.08 18.27
N MET A 367 2.86 1.18 18.18
CA MET A 367 2.35 2.51 18.51
C MET A 367 1.27 2.97 17.53
N SER A 368 1.37 2.61 16.24
CA SER A 368 0.32 2.92 15.28
C SER A 368 -1.01 2.24 15.64
N ARG A 369 -0.96 0.94 15.99
CA ARG A 369 -2.15 0.17 16.38
C ARG A 369 -2.72 0.64 17.72
N LEU A 370 -1.86 0.90 18.69
CA LEU A 370 -2.26 1.49 19.96
C LEU A 370 -2.95 2.84 19.75
N THR A 371 -2.44 3.68 18.85
CA THR A 371 -3.08 4.97 18.52
C THR A 371 -4.42 4.79 17.82
N GLN A 372 -4.53 3.79 16.93
CA GLN A 372 -5.75 3.49 16.18
C GLN A 372 -6.93 3.18 17.11
N TYR A 373 -6.68 2.39 18.15
CA TYR A 373 -7.71 1.89 19.07
C TYR A 373 -7.80 2.66 20.41
N ALA A 374 -6.70 3.24 20.88
CA ALA A 374 -6.58 3.95 22.16
C ALA A 374 -5.61 5.16 22.07
N PRO A 375 -5.97 6.24 21.36
CA PRO A 375 -5.07 7.36 21.07
C PRO A 375 -4.57 8.10 22.32
N GLU A 376 -5.42 8.30 23.33
CA GLU A 376 -5.03 8.97 24.57
C GLU A 376 -3.97 8.17 25.35
N GLU A 377 -4.17 6.85 25.41
CA GLU A 377 -3.19 5.95 26.04
C GLU A 377 -1.90 5.92 25.23
N ALA A 378 -1.97 5.88 23.89
CA ALA A 378 -0.78 5.95 23.03
C ALA A 378 0.06 7.22 23.30
N ILE A 379 -0.59 8.38 23.43
CA ILE A 379 0.09 9.65 23.73
C ILE A 379 0.70 9.61 25.14
N ALA A 380 -0.05 9.14 26.14
CA ALA A 380 0.42 9.06 27.52
C ALA A 380 1.65 8.14 27.66
N ARG A 381 1.69 7.04 26.88
CA ARG A 381 2.76 6.04 26.90
C ARG A 381 4.02 6.43 26.13
N LEU A 382 4.03 7.55 25.40
CA LEU A 382 5.25 8.02 24.71
C LEU A 382 6.40 8.32 25.68
N GLY A 383 6.08 8.73 26.91
CA GLY A 383 7.06 8.94 27.96
C GLY A 383 7.78 7.65 28.37
N ASP A 384 7.09 6.52 28.30
CA ASP A 384 7.64 5.19 28.65
C ASP A 384 8.63 4.70 27.59
N VAL A 385 8.43 5.09 26.31
CA VAL A 385 9.31 4.70 25.20
C VAL A 385 10.72 5.33 25.39
N PRO A 386 11.82 4.56 25.24
CA PRO A 386 13.18 5.09 25.38
C PRO A 386 13.45 6.24 24.40
N ASP A 387 14.28 7.21 24.82
CA ASP A 387 14.60 8.41 24.04
C ASP A 387 15.03 8.11 22.59
N SER A 388 15.81 7.04 22.39
CA SER A 388 16.28 6.64 21.05
C SER A 388 15.16 6.17 20.11
N GLN A 389 14.02 5.73 20.63
CA GLN A 389 12.87 5.21 19.88
C GLN A 389 11.64 6.12 19.94
N ARG A 390 11.61 7.05 20.89
CA ARG A 390 10.50 8.01 21.06
C ARG A 390 10.20 8.82 19.79
N PRO A 391 11.19 9.23 18.97
CA PRO A 391 10.89 9.85 17.68
C PRO A 391 10.04 8.93 16.79
N SER A 392 10.44 7.68 16.56
CA SER A 392 9.67 6.75 15.71
C SER A 392 8.27 6.49 16.26
N ALA A 393 8.14 6.36 17.59
CA ALA A 393 6.83 6.24 18.25
C ALA A 393 5.95 7.48 18.04
N ALA A 394 6.48 8.69 18.26
CA ALA A 394 5.73 9.93 18.08
C ALA A 394 5.35 10.16 16.61
N TYR A 395 6.18 9.70 15.67
CA TYR A 395 5.83 9.72 14.24
C TYR A 395 4.63 8.82 13.92
N ALA A 396 4.62 7.58 14.43
CA ALA A 396 3.49 6.67 14.30
C ALA A 396 2.19 7.27 14.87
N VAL A 397 2.26 7.79 16.10
CA VAL A 397 1.11 8.43 16.78
C VAL A 397 0.59 9.59 15.93
N LEU A 398 1.46 10.52 15.52
CA LEU A 398 1.05 11.68 14.74
C LEU A 398 0.43 11.28 13.39
N GLY A 399 0.99 10.27 12.72
CA GLY A 399 0.49 9.79 11.43
C GLY A 399 -0.93 9.24 11.51
N VAL A 400 -1.21 8.42 12.52
CA VAL A 400 -2.56 7.86 12.74
C VAL A 400 -3.55 8.94 13.14
N LEU A 401 -3.16 9.84 14.06
CA LEU A 401 -4.02 10.96 14.45
C LEU A 401 -4.34 11.86 13.26
N ALA A 402 -3.35 12.24 12.44
CA ALA A 402 -3.57 13.14 11.32
C ALA A 402 -4.57 12.60 10.27
N GLY A 403 -4.67 11.28 10.13
CA GLY A 403 -5.64 10.63 9.24
C GLY A 403 -7.05 10.49 9.84
N ARG A 404 -7.18 10.51 11.17
CA ARG A 404 -8.44 10.24 11.89
C ARG A 404 -9.06 11.50 12.51
N ASP A 405 -8.24 12.27 13.21
CA ASP A 405 -8.61 13.47 13.96
C ASP A 405 -7.45 14.47 13.90
N ILE A 406 -7.53 15.39 12.93
CA ILE A 406 -6.49 16.37 12.66
C ILE A 406 -6.34 17.38 13.80
N ASP A 407 -7.40 17.65 14.56
CA ASP A 407 -7.38 18.63 15.65
C ASP A 407 -6.64 18.03 16.87
N GLN A 408 -6.86 16.74 17.14
CA GLN A 408 -6.06 15.97 18.10
C GLN A 408 -4.59 15.84 17.65
N ALA A 409 -4.35 15.62 16.35
CA ALA A 409 -3.00 15.56 15.80
C ALA A 409 -2.24 16.89 15.99
N MET A 410 -2.91 18.02 15.77
CA MET A 410 -2.35 19.35 15.98
C MET A 410 -2.03 19.61 17.46
N SER A 411 -2.94 19.23 18.36
CA SER A 411 -2.72 19.36 19.81
C SER A 411 -1.53 18.51 20.28
N PHE A 412 -1.46 17.27 19.80
CA PHE A 412 -0.31 16.40 20.06
C PHE A 412 0.99 16.99 19.51
N PHE A 413 1.00 17.46 18.26
CA PHE A 413 2.17 18.11 17.65
C PHE A 413 2.62 19.34 18.43
N ALA A 414 1.70 20.16 18.93
CA ALA A 414 2.03 21.33 19.75
C ALA A 414 2.79 20.96 21.02
N SER A 415 2.50 19.78 21.60
CA SER A 415 3.16 19.27 22.80
C SER A 415 4.59 18.74 22.57
N LEU A 416 4.98 18.48 21.32
CA LEU A 416 6.31 17.97 20.98
C LEU A 416 7.41 19.02 21.19
N ASP A 417 8.61 18.55 21.51
CA ASP A 417 9.81 19.38 21.49
C ASP A 417 10.18 19.81 20.05
N ILE A 418 11.00 20.85 19.92
CA ILE A 418 11.33 21.40 18.60
C ILE A 418 12.03 20.41 17.68
N SER A 419 12.94 19.58 18.19
CA SER A 419 13.68 18.61 17.38
C SER A 419 12.74 17.55 16.81
N SER A 420 11.71 17.20 17.57
CA SER A 420 10.62 16.34 17.12
C SER A 420 9.71 17.03 16.10
N LYS A 421 9.41 18.32 16.26
CA LYS A 421 8.55 19.09 15.35
C LYS A 421 9.15 19.22 13.95
N VAL A 422 10.43 19.60 13.85
CA VAL A 422 11.13 19.85 12.56
C VAL A 422 10.95 18.68 11.59
N ASN A 423 11.06 17.44 12.09
CA ASN A 423 10.98 16.25 11.25
C ASN A 423 9.55 15.74 11.00
N ARG A 424 8.51 16.43 11.51
CA ARG A 424 7.11 15.93 11.54
C ARG A 424 6.07 16.88 10.98
N THR A 425 6.42 18.15 10.72
CA THR A 425 5.47 19.11 10.13
C THR A 425 4.86 18.61 8.83
N HIS A 426 5.65 17.90 8.01
CA HIS A 426 5.19 17.33 6.75
C HIS A 426 3.98 16.39 6.88
N VAL A 427 3.81 15.70 8.02
CA VAL A 427 2.66 14.82 8.30
C VAL A 427 1.40 15.66 8.43
N LEU A 428 1.45 16.72 9.23
CA LEU A 428 0.33 17.65 9.42
C LEU A 428 0.03 18.44 8.16
N ARG A 429 1.05 18.98 7.49
CA ARG A 429 0.90 19.70 6.22
C ARG A 429 0.11 18.90 5.19
N ARG A 430 0.49 17.64 4.97
CA ARG A 430 -0.20 16.75 4.02
C ARG A 430 -1.65 16.51 4.43
N ALA A 431 -1.91 16.29 5.71
CA ALA A 431 -3.27 16.09 6.22
C ALA A 431 -4.12 17.36 6.09
N LEU A 432 -3.57 18.53 6.39
CA LEU A 432 -4.26 19.83 6.27
C LEU A 432 -4.61 20.12 4.81
N LEU A 433 -3.67 19.95 3.88
CA LEU A 433 -3.93 20.18 2.44
C LEU A 433 -4.89 19.15 1.81
N ALA A 434 -5.03 17.98 2.43
CA ALA A 434 -5.96 16.94 1.98
C ALA A 434 -7.37 17.10 2.56
N ASN A 435 -7.48 17.44 3.85
CA ASN A 435 -8.73 17.35 4.61
C ASN A 435 -9.33 18.70 5.03
N ARG A 436 -8.59 19.80 4.82
CA ARG A 436 -8.96 21.17 5.19
C ARG A 436 -8.76 22.11 3.99
N SER A 437 -8.83 23.43 4.20
CA SER A 437 -8.55 24.41 3.16
C SER A 437 -7.07 24.78 3.05
N ALA A 438 -6.65 25.23 1.87
CA ALA A 438 -5.33 25.80 1.62
C ALA A 438 -4.98 26.92 2.61
N LYS A 439 -5.93 27.81 2.87
CA LYS A 439 -5.78 28.88 3.87
C LYS A 439 -5.57 28.33 5.29
N GLN A 440 -6.31 27.32 5.72
CA GLN A 440 -6.13 26.72 7.05
C GLN A 440 -4.75 26.06 7.20
N ALA A 441 -4.25 25.40 6.14
CA ALA A 441 -2.91 24.86 6.13
C ALA A 441 -1.85 25.96 6.27
N LEU A 442 -2.04 27.09 5.58
CA LEU A 442 -1.14 28.23 5.67
C LEU A 442 -1.22 28.93 7.04
N ASP A 443 -2.42 29.15 7.57
CA ASP A 443 -2.63 29.76 8.88
C ASP A 443 -1.93 28.94 9.98
N TRP A 444 -2.01 27.60 9.88
CA TRP A 444 -1.25 26.71 10.76
C TRP A 444 0.26 26.88 10.58
N ALA A 445 0.77 26.90 9.34
CA ALA A 445 2.20 27.07 9.07
C ALA A 445 2.74 28.42 9.56
N VAL A 446 1.94 29.48 9.54
CA VAL A 446 2.31 30.78 10.12
C VAL A 446 2.34 30.70 11.66
N ALA A 447 1.46 29.91 12.26
CA ALA A 447 1.34 29.76 13.71
C ALA A 447 2.39 28.83 14.36
N VAL A 448 3.17 28.06 13.58
CA VAL A 448 4.21 27.20 14.16
C VAL A 448 5.37 27.98 14.78
N ASP A 449 6.24 27.26 15.48
CA ASP A 449 7.45 27.82 16.12
C ASP A 449 8.28 28.64 15.12
N PRO A 450 8.71 29.88 15.47
CA PRO A 450 9.44 30.75 14.56
C PRO A 450 10.68 30.13 13.92
N ARG A 451 11.31 29.14 14.58
CA ARG A 451 12.50 28.45 14.07
C ARG A 451 12.25 27.56 12.86
N ILE A 452 10.99 27.15 12.62
CA ILE A 452 10.60 26.30 11.48
C ILE A 452 9.51 26.95 10.61
N ARG A 453 9.01 28.14 10.99
CA ARG A 453 7.90 28.82 10.33
C ARG A 453 8.16 29.12 8.86
N ALA A 454 9.32 29.70 8.54
CA ALA A 454 9.65 30.09 7.18
C ALA A 454 9.66 28.88 6.22
N ASP A 455 10.36 27.81 6.63
CA ASP A 455 10.43 26.57 5.88
C ASP A 455 9.06 25.92 5.70
N GLU A 456 8.22 25.94 6.75
CA GLU A 456 6.90 25.33 6.69
C GLU A 456 5.92 26.12 5.83
N VAL A 457 5.93 27.46 5.91
CA VAL A 457 5.14 28.32 5.02
C VAL A 457 5.53 28.08 3.57
N ALA A 458 6.82 28.07 3.27
CA ALA A 458 7.33 27.81 1.93
C ALA A 458 6.95 26.40 1.45
N ALA A 459 7.01 25.40 2.34
CA ALA A 459 6.60 24.03 2.05
C ALA A 459 5.09 23.89 1.80
N VAL A 460 4.22 24.61 2.52
CA VAL A 460 2.77 24.63 2.27
C VAL A 460 2.49 25.22 0.89
N ILE A 461 3.08 26.39 0.59
CA ILE A 461 2.87 27.08 -0.69
C ILE A 461 3.36 26.23 -1.86
N ARG A 462 4.53 25.60 -1.75
CA ARG A 462 5.05 24.68 -2.78
C ARG A 462 4.12 23.49 -3.04
N ASP A 463 3.64 22.83 -1.99
CA ASP A 463 2.76 21.65 -2.19
C ASP A 463 1.38 22.05 -2.70
N LEU A 464 0.88 23.22 -2.29
CA LEU A 464 -0.33 23.79 -2.83
C LEU A 464 -0.17 24.17 -4.29
N HIS A 465 0.94 24.79 -4.67
CA HIS A 465 1.23 25.21 -6.05
C HIS A 465 1.15 24.06 -7.06
N LYS A 466 1.64 22.88 -6.68
CA LYS A 466 1.54 21.65 -7.48
C LYS A 466 0.10 21.18 -7.71
N LYS A 467 -0.84 21.58 -6.85
CA LYS A 467 -2.25 21.17 -6.88
C LYS A 467 -3.15 22.26 -7.46
N ASP A 468 -2.92 23.50 -7.04
CA ASP A 468 -3.67 24.70 -7.41
C ASP A 468 -2.71 25.90 -7.42
N HIS A 469 -2.16 26.14 -8.61
CA HIS A 469 -1.19 27.19 -8.87
C HIS A 469 -1.74 28.58 -8.52
N THR A 470 -2.97 28.90 -8.95
CA THR A 470 -3.56 30.23 -8.78
C THR A 470 -3.82 30.53 -7.31
N GLU A 471 -4.38 29.57 -6.57
CA GLU A 471 -4.60 29.74 -5.14
C GLU A 471 -3.28 29.85 -4.36
N ALA A 472 -2.24 29.12 -4.77
CA ALA A 472 -0.91 29.22 -4.15
C ALA A 472 -0.29 30.60 -4.29
N LEU A 473 -0.30 31.19 -5.50
CA LEU A 473 0.21 32.55 -5.69
C LEU A 473 -0.63 33.58 -4.94
N ARG A 474 -1.96 33.47 -4.97
CA ARG A 474 -2.86 34.36 -4.22
C ARG A 474 -2.58 34.33 -2.72
N LEU A 475 -2.38 33.14 -2.16
CA LEU A 475 -2.07 32.97 -0.73
C LEU A 475 -0.66 33.44 -0.37
N LEU A 476 0.33 33.18 -1.24
CA LEU A 476 1.69 33.70 -1.10
C LEU A 476 1.67 35.24 -1.03
N GLU A 477 0.93 35.91 -1.92
CA GLU A 477 0.84 37.37 -1.96
C GLU A 477 0.10 37.96 -0.76
N SER A 478 -0.79 37.18 -0.14
CA SER A 478 -1.51 37.57 1.07
C SER A 478 -0.69 37.50 2.37
N LEU A 479 0.55 37.01 2.31
CA LEU A 479 1.42 36.91 3.48
C LEU A 479 1.91 38.29 3.92
N ASP A 480 1.53 38.70 5.14
CA ASP A 480 1.91 40.01 5.68
C ASP A 480 3.44 40.15 5.85
N GLU A 481 4.09 39.13 6.43
CA GLU A 481 5.51 39.17 6.78
C GLU A 481 6.42 39.08 5.53
N PRO A 482 7.25 40.10 5.24
CA PRO A 482 8.14 40.14 4.07
C PRO A 482 9.05 38.90 3.94
N SER A 483 9.62 38.43 5.05
CA SER A 483 10.52 37.28 5.10
C SER A 483 9.84 35.99 4.62
N LEU A 484 8.57 35.77 5.02
CA LEU A 484 7.79 34.59 4.65
C LEU A 484 7.40 34.62 3.18
N ARG A 485 7.06 35.80 2.63
CA ARG A 485 6.84 35.98 1.19
C ARG A 485 8.07 35.58 0.39
N ILE A 486 9.24 36.06 0.80
CA ILE A 486 10.50 35.75 0.12
C ILE A 486 10.75 34.25 0.14
N ALA A 487 10.64 33.60 1.30
CA ALA A 487 10.85 32.16 1.42
C ALA A 487 9.87 31.35 0.54
N ALA A 488 8.59 31.72 0.52
CA ALA A 488 7.59 31.06 -0.32
C ALA A 488 7.82 31.28 -1.82
N ALA A 489 8.18 32.50 -2.24
CA ALA A 489 8.48 32.81 -3.64
C ALA A 489 9.71 32.05 -4.14
N ASP A 490 10.71 31.90 -3.27
CA ASP A 490 11.93 31.16 -3.57
C ASP A 490 11.66 29.69 -3.93
N GLU A 491 10.72 29.05 -3.24
CA GLU A 491 10.33 27.66 -3.47
C GLU A 491 9.54 27.47 -4.78
N VAL A 492 8.70 28.44 -5.17
CA VAL A 492 7.80 28.28 -6.34
C VAL A 492 8.35 28.85 -7.63
N VAL A 493 9.28 29.83 -7.59
CA VAL A 493 9.75 30.54 -8.80
C VAL A 493 10.32 29.60 -9.88
N ARG A 494 10.97 28.50 -9.47
CA ARG A 494 11.51 27.50 -10.40
C ARG A 494 10.40 26.67 -11.06
N ASP A 495 9.37 26.30 -10.31
CA ASP A 495 8.21 25.59 -10.88
C ASP A 495 7.43 26.51 -11.82
N GLU A 496 7.28 27.78 -11.45
CA GLU A 496 6.68 28.81 -12.30
C GLU A 496 7.45 29.05 -13.59
N ALA A 497 8.77 29.24 -13.51
CA ALA A 497 9.59 29.45 -14.71
C ALA A 497 9.62 28.21 -15.62
N ARG A 498 9.47 27.00 -15.06
CA ARG A 498 9.26 25.79 -15.86
C ARG A 498 7.88 25.79 -16.52
N ARG A 499 6.84 26.28 -15.87
CA ARG A 499 5.50 26.31 -16.47
C ARG A 499 5.43 27.34 -17.59
N ASP A 500 5.77 28.59 -17.28
CA ASP A 500 5.79 29.73 -18.19
C ASP A 500 6.82 30.75 -17.70
N ALA A 501 7.96 30.83 -18.40
CA ALA A 501 9.05 31.72 -18.01
C ALA A 501 8.71 33.21 -18.21
N GLN A 502 7.84 33.55 -19.17
CA GLN A 502 7.45 34.93 -19.45
C GLN A 502 6.48 35.43 -18.38
N GLU A 503 5.46 34.63 -18.06
CA GLU A 503 4.53 34.93 -16.97
C GLU A 503 5.26 35.00 -15.63
N SER A 504 6.15 34.04 -15.36
CA SER A 504 6.99 34.04 -14.15
C SER A 504 7.86 35.29 -14.06
N LEU A 505 8.49 35.71 -15.17
CA LEU A 505 9.28 36.95 -15.23
C LEU A 505 8.42 38.19 -14.96
N ALA A 506 7.23 38.27 -15.54
CA ALA A 506 6.28 39.36 -15.31
C ALA A 506 5.80 39.42 -13.85
N TRP A 507 5.57 38.26 -13.23
CA TRP A 507 5.23 38.15 -11.81
C TRP A 507 6.37 38.63 -10.92
N VAL A 508 7.60 38.10 -11.08
CA VAL A 508 8.74 38.48 -10.21
C VAL A 508 9.17 39.94 -10.38
N ARG A 509 8.92 40.56 -11.54
CA ARG A 509 9.18 42.00 -11.78
C ARG A 509 8.31 42.89 -10.89
N ASN A 510 7.12 42.44 -10.52
CA ASN A 510 6.17 43.16 -9.66
C ASN A 510 6.12 42.61 -8.23
N PHE A 511 7.03 41.70 -7.87
CA PHE A 511 7.01 41.03 -6.57
C PHE A 511 7.39 41.98 -5.44
N GLU A 512 6.60 41.98 -4.37
CA GLU A 512 6.94 42.64 -3.10
C GLU A 512 7.28 41.57 -2.06
N PRO A 513 8.46 41.64 -1.41
CA PRO A 513 9.31 42.84 -1.26
C PRO A 513 10.38 43.05 -2.37
N GLU A 514 10.70 44.31 -2.66
CA GLU A 514 11.75 44.71 -3.61
C GLU A 514 13.09 44.00 -3.41
N ALA A 515 13.49 43.78 -2.16
CA ALA A 515 14.76 43.17 -1.80
C ALA A 515 14.98 41.75 -2.39
N ALA A 516 13.91 41.04 -2.75
CA ALA A 516 14.01 39.71 -3.34
C ALA A 516 13.88 39.67 -4.87
N ARG A 517 13.38 40.74 -5.51
CA ARG A 517 13.08 40.75 -6.96
C ARG A 517 14.29 40.35 -7.80
N SER A 518 15.46 40.95 -7.52
CA SER A 518 16.70 40.69 -8.24
C SER A 518 17.08 39.21 -8.24
N ASN A 519 17.01 38.55 -7.08
CA ASN A 519 17.35 37.14 -6.95
C ASN A 519 16.33 36.24 -7.64
N LEU A 520 15.04 36.57 -7.55
CA LEU A 520 13.98 35.82 -8.23
C LEU A 520 14.09 35.94 -9.76
N ILE A 521 14.35 37.14 -10.29
CA ILE A 521 14.58 37.37 -11.72
C ILE A 521 15.74 36.50 -12.23
N VAL A 522 16.87 36.49 -11.51
CA VAL A 522 18.02 35.65 -11.88
C VAL A 522 17.64 34.16 -11.91
N LYS A 523 16.84 33.69 -10.95
CA LYS A 523 16.35 32.30 -10.91
C LYS A 523 15.41 31.95 -12.07
N VAL A 524 14.56 32.90 -12.51
CA VAL A 524 13.71 32.71 -13.69
C VAL A 524 14.58 32.50 -14.92
N PHE A 525 15.57 33.37 -15.15
CA PHE A 525 16.48 33.28 -16.29
C PHE A 525 17.33 32.01 -16.29
N ASP A 526 17.87 31.62 -15.14
CA ASP A 526 18.58 30.36 -14.94
C ASP A 526 17.71 29.16 -15.36
N THR A 527 16.49 29.10 -14.84
CA THR A 527 15.53 28.02 -15.16
C THR A 527 15.10 28.04 -16.63
N TRP A 528 14.93 29.23 -17.21
CA TRP A 528 14.55 29.40 -18.61
C TRP A 528 15.68 28.96 -19.54
N ALA A 529 16.93 29.38 -19.29
CA ALA A 529 18.08 29.03 -20.11
C ALA A 529 18.35 27.52 -20.14
N ALA A 530 18.10 26.82 -19.03
CA ALA A 530 18.19 25.37 -18.97
C ALA A 530 17.21 24.64 -19.91
N ARG A 531 16.15 25.31 -20.42
CA ARG A 531 15.17 24.73 -21.36
C ARG A 531 15.24 25.33 -22.75
N ASP A 532 15.36 26.64 -22.83
CA ASP A 532 15.41 27.41 -24.08
C ASP A 532 16.38 28.59 -23.91
N PRO A 533 17.70 28.36 -24.08
CA PRO A 533 18.71 29.41 -23.94
C PRO A 533 18.51 30.55 -24.96
N ALA A 534 18.01 30.24 -26.16
CA ALA A 534 17.81 31.23 -27.19
C ALA A 534 16.69 32.22 -26.82
N ALA A 535 15.55 31.72 -26.32
CA ALA A 535 14.48 32.57 -25.83
C ALA A 535 14.87 33.38 -24.59
N ALA A 536 15.54 32.74 -23.62
CA ALA A 536 16.01 33.42 -22.42
C ALA A 536 16.99 34.56 -22.76
N CYS A 537 17.96 34.32 -23.65
CA CYS A 537 18.88 35.37 -24.09
C CYS A 537 18.18 36.51 -24.84
N ARG A 538 17.20 36.22 -25.71
CA ARG A 538 16.42 37.27 -26.40
C ARG A 538 15.75 38.21 -25.39
N GLU A 539 15.01 37.66 -24.42
CA GLU A 539 14.35 38.46 -23.38
C GLU A 539 15.38 39.22 -22.52
N LEU A 540 16.52 38.60 -22.20
CA LEU A 540 17.57 39.25 -21.42
C LEU A 540 18.21 40.45 -22.16
N PHE A 541 18.41 40.34 -23.48
CA PHE A 541 18.95 41.44 -24.29
C PHE A 541 17.98 42.62 -24.39
N ASP A 542 16.67 42.37 -24.31
CA ASP A 542 15.64 43.40 -24.29
C ASP A 542 15.54 44.10 -22.92
N MET A 543 16.11 43.51 -21.86
CA MET A 543 16.17 44.15 -20.55
C MET A 543 17.17 45.30 -20.52
N ARG A 544 16.79 46.40 -19.84
CA ARG A 544 17.71 47.51 -19.54
C ARG A 544 18.93 46.98 -18.78
N GLY A 545 20.11 47.45 -19.18
CA GLY A 545 21.36 47.11 -18.50
C GLY A 545 21.39 47.46 -17.02
N GLY A 546 22.25 46.74 -16.31
CA GLY A 546 22.43 46.90 -14.86
C GLY A 546 22.81 45.60 -14.16
N PRO A 547 23.03 45.64 -12.84
CA PRO A 547 23.61 44.53 -12.09
C PRO A 547 22.81 43.22 -12.17
N VAL A 548 21.47 43.31 -12.19
CA VAL A 548 20.59 42.13 -12.26
C VAL A 548 20.67 41.44 -13.63
N ARG A 549 20.68 42.22 -14.72
CA ARG A 549 20.82 41.68 -16.08
C ARG A 549 22.15 40.96 -16.23
N ASP A 550 23.22 41.59 -15.77
CA ASP A 550 24.58 41.04 -15.86
C ASP A 550 24.75 39.79 -14.99
N GLN A 551 24.12 39.76 -13.81
CA GLN A 551 24.09 38.57 -12.97
C GLN A 551 23.31 37.43 -13.60
N ALA A 552 22.17 37.71 -14.22
CA ALA A 552 21.39 36.71 -14.95
C ALA A 552 22.19 36.17 -16.15
N ALA A 553 22.83 37.04 -16.93
CA ALA A 553 23.71 36.66 -18.04
C ALA A 553 24.82 35.70 -17.60
N ALA A 554 25.53 36.02 -16.52
CA ALA A 554 26.57 35.16 -15.98
C ALA A 554 26.04 33.84 -15.42
N THR A 555 24.84 33.84 -14.83
CA THR A 555 24.20 32.63 -14.27
C THR A 555 23.75 31.68 -15.38
N MET A 556 23.18 32.21 -16.47
CA MET A 556 22.74 31.42 -17.63
C MET A 556 23.91 30.82 -18.44
N MET A 557 25.11 31.37 -18.28
CA MET A 557 26.27 31.07 -19.16
C MET A 557 26.56 29.57 -19.33
N PRO A 558 26.54 28.71 -18.29
CA PRO A 558 26.77 27.27 -18.46
C PRO A 558 25.74 26.58 -19.36
N ASP A 559 24.47 26.97 -19.25
CA ASP A 559 23.38 26.41 -20.04
C ASP A 559 23.38 26.89 -21.49
N VAL A 560 23.84 28.13 -21.71
CA VAL A 560 23.94 28.72 -23.04
C VAL A 560 25.15 28.15 -23.78
N VAL A 561 26.34 28.13 -23.18
CA VAL A 561 27.58 27.68 -23.85
C VAL A 561 27.54 26.20 -24.23
N SER A 562 26.86 25.37 -23.43
CA SER A 562 26.70 23.94 -23.73
C SER A 562 25.80 23.64 -24.92
N ARG A 563 24.97 24.60 -25.35
CA ARG A 563 23.99 24.44 -26.44
C ARG A 563 24.27 25.32 -27.66
N ASP A 564 24.80 26.53 -27.45
CA ASP A 564 25.07 27.53 -28.48
C ASP A 564 26.25 28.42 -28.03
N ALA A 565 27.47 28.00 -28.37
CA ALA A 565 28.68 28.75 -28.04
C ALA A 565 28.70 30.17 -28.66
N PRO A 566 28.34 30.40 -29.95
CA PRO A 566 28.25 31.76 -30.48
C PRO A 566 27.26 32.67 -29.74
N LEU A 567 26.12 32.15 -29.28
CA LEU A 567 25.21 32.91 -28.41
C LEU A 567 25.83 33.22 -27.05
N ALA A 568 26.57 32.27 -26.46
CA ALA A 568 27.28 32.47 -25.21
C ALA A 568 28.37 33.55 -25.32
N GLU A 569 29.11 33.60 -26.43
CA GLU A 569 30.09 34.67 -26.68
C GLU A 569 29.40 36.05 -26.75
N ARG A 570 28.27 36.15 -27.46
CA ARG A 570 27.47 37.40 -27.49
C ARG A 570 26.91 37.78 -26.13
N LEU A 571 26.46 36.80 -25.36
CA LEU A 571 25.96 37.01 -24.00
C LEU A 571 27.08 37.54 -23.09
N PHE A 572 28.29 36.98 -23.20
CA PHE A 572 29.47 37.44 -22.47
C PHE A 572 29.81 38.89 -22.79
N ASP A 573 29.84 39.25 -24.07
CA ASP A 573 30.17 40.60 -24.54
C ASP A 573 29.12 41.66 -24.10
N ALA A 574 27.91 41.23 -23.72
CA ALA A 574 26.85 42.09 -23.20
C ALA A 574 26.95 42.35 -21.68
N ILE A 575 27.82 41.65 -20.95
CA ILE A 575 28.00 41.83 -19.51
C ILE A 575 28.89 43.05 -19.28
N GLU A 576 28.44 44.03 -18.49
CA GLU A 576 29.20 45.25 -18.18
C GLU A 576 30.00 45.13 -16.88
N SER A 577 29.47 44.38 -15.90
CA SER A 577 30.09 44.17 -14.60
C SER A 577 31.33 43.27 -14.67
N PRO A 578 32.53 43.75 -14.26
CA PRO A 578 33.76 42.95 -14.30
C PRO A 578 33.68 41.64 -13.49
N HIS A 579 33.01 41.67 -12.34
CA HIS A 579 32.84 40.47 -11.52
C HIS A 579 31.95 39.42 -12.21
N GLN A 580 30.89 39.86 -12.90
CA GLN A 580 30.02 38.93 -13.64
C GLN A 580 30.70 38.45 -14.93
N GLN A 581 31.51 39.28 -15.59
CA GLN A 581 32.35 38.85 -16.70
C GLN A 581 33.32 37.74 -16.27
N ALA A 582 34.02 37.89 -15.15
CA ALA A 582 34.90 36.85 -14.64
C ALA A 582 34.16 35.52 -14.38
N ARG A 583 32.95 35.58 -13.79
CA ARG A 583 32.10 34.40 -13.58
C ARG A 583 31.66 33.75 -14.89
N ALA A 584 31.31 34.55 -15.89
CA ALA A 584 30.86 34.08 -17.20
C ALA A 584 32.02 33.58 -18.09
N ALA A 585 33.24 34.08 -17.88
CA ALA A 585 34.43 33.64 -18.61
C ALA A 585 34.79 32.19 -18.29
N GLN A 586 34.54 31.72 -17.07
CA GLN A 586 34.96 30.38 -16.63
C GLN A 586 34.29 29.24 -17.44
N PRO A 587 32.95 29.22 -17.65
CA PRO A 587 32.32 28.23 -18.53
C PRO A 587 32.82 28.30 -19.98
N LEU A 588 33.06 29.49 -20.53
CA LEU A 588 33.55 29.68 -21.90
C LEU A 588 34.99 29.19 -22.06
N HIS A 589 35.87 29.55 -21.12
CA HIS A 589 37.25 29.06 -21.11
C HIS A 589 37.28 27.53 -21.06
N ARG A 590 36.52 26.91 -20.14
CA ARG A 590 36.42 25.44 -20.06
C ARG A 590 35.92 24.82 -21.35
N HIS A 591 34.88 25.39 -21.96
CA HIS A 591 34.32 24.87 -23.21
C HIS A 591 35.36 24.89 -24.35
N PHE A 592 36.07 26.00 -24.53
CA PHE A 592 37.08 26.15 -25.58
C PHE A 592 38.44 25.52 -25.27
N SER A 593 38.64 25.01 -24.05
CA SER A 593 39.81 24.20 -23.69
C SER A 593 39.52 22.70 -23.84
N ASP A 594 38.35 22.25 -23.37
CA ASP A 594 38.08 20.83 -23.13
C ASP A 594 37.05 20.20 -24.08
N ILE A 595 36.06 20.97 -24.55
CA ILE A 595 34.90 20.44 -25.30
C ILE A 595 35.05 20.71 -26.80
N GLU A 596 35.24 21.98 -27.18
CA GLU A 596 35.49 22.41 -28.56
C GLU A 596 36.79 23.23 -28.59
N PRO A 597 37.97 22.57 -28.64
CA PRO A 597 39.24 23.24 -28.45
C PRO A 597 39.50 24.37 -29.47
N ASP A 598 39.64 25.60 -28.97
CA ASP A 598 40.07 26.78 -29.72
C ASP A 598 40.99 27.62 -28.82
N HIS A 599 42.31 27.51 -29.06
CA HIS A 599 43.33 28.15 -28.24
C HIS A 599 43.17 29.68 -28.17
N ARG A 600 42.74 30.34 -29.26
CA ARG A 600 42.59 31.80 -29.26
C ARG A 600 41.41 32.22 -28.40
N LYS A 601 40.30 31.49 -28.48
CA LYS A 601 39.12 31.74 -27.64
C LYS A 601 39.38 31.37 -26.18
N ALA A 602 40.02 30.24 -25.91
CA ALA A 602 40.43 29.85 -24.57
C ALA A 602 41.31 30.93 -23.91
N GLU A 603 42.31 31.46 -24.64
CA GLU A 603 43.15 32.56 -24.16
C GLU A 603 42.36 33.87 -23.97
N ARG A 604 41.41 34.20 -24.85
CA ARG A 604 40.53 35.37 -24.72
C ARG A 604 39.79 35.35 -23.39
N TYR A 605 39.12 34.25 -23.06
CA TYR A 605 38.33 34.14 -21.84
C TYR A 605 39.19 33.91 -20.60
N GLY A 606 40.36 33.27 -20.74
CA GLY A 606 41.33 33.08 -19.66
C GLY A 606 41.82 34.39 -19.02
N LYS A 607 41.89 35.49 -19.78
CA LYS A 607 42.30 36.83 -19.29
C LYS A 607 41.38 37.43 -18.21
N TYR A 608 40.18 36.89 -18.06
CA TYR A 608 39.19 37.34 -17.07
C TYR A 608 39.16 36.44 -15.82
N LEU A 609 39.89 35.33 -15.84
CA LEU A 609 40.03 34.44 -14.69
C LEU A 609 41.13 34.98 -13.77
N PRO A 610 41.09 34.68 -12.46
CA PRO A 610 42.24 34.94 -11.60
C PRO A 610 43.45 34.20 -12.18
N ASP A 611 44.64 34.82 -12.14
CA ASP A 611 45.87 34.09 -12.42
C ASP A 611 45.89 32.87 -11.47
N ASP A 612 45.89 31.66 -12.03
CA ASP A 612 46.23 30.45 -11.30
C ASP A 612 47.71 30.58 -10.92
N GLY A 613 47.96 31.33 -9.84
CA GLY A 613 49.24 31.44 -9.20
C GLY A 613 49.70 30.03 -8.86
N GLY A 614 50.71 29.56 -9.57
CA GLY A 614 51.41 28.33 -9.23
C GLY A 614 52.02 28.48 -7.85
N ASP A 615 51.39 27.84 -6.87
CA ASP A 615 52.09 27.28 -5.72
C ASP A 615 52.12 25.76 -5.93
N ALA A 616 53.25 25.31 -6.47
CA ALA A 616 53.72 23.92 -6.45
C ALA A 616 54.97 23.84 -5.57
#